data_AF-A0A0N1LPR8-F1
#
_entry.id   AF-A0A0N1LPR8-F1
#
_cell.length_a   1.000
_cell.length_b   1.000
_cell.length_c   1.000
_cell.angle_alpha   90.00
_cell.angle_beta   90.00
_cell.angle_gamma   90.00
#
_symmetry.space_group_name_H-M   'P 1'
#
loop_
_entity.id
_entity.type
_entity.pdbx_description
1 polymer ?
#
loop_
_entity_poly.entity_id
_entity_poly.type
_entity_poly.pdbx_seq_one_letter_code
_entity_poly.pdbx_strand_id
1 'polypeptide(L)'
;MLTLAACNAAPSAPQKPDQGTPLLRVVYRDADAEMVLMVPEKGRASLRGDCAAPLLIDARTGQARVLSNAEVQTRLKTMQLAGATRGVCP
;
A
#
# COMPACT_ATOMS: atom_id res chain seq x y z
N MET A 1 19.97 16.35 26.08
CA MET A 1 19.73 16.37 24.62
C MET A 1 19.96 14.97 24.09
N LEU A 2 18.91 14.22 23.78
CA LEU A 2 19.02 12.88 23.18
C LEU A 2 18.87 13.01 21.66
N THR A 3 19.98 12.90 20.93
CA THR A 3 20.00 12.75 19.48
C THR A 3 19.91 11.27 19.14
N LEU A 4 18.70 10.76 18.87
CA LEU A 4 18.56 9.44 18.25
C LEU A 4 18.74 9.58 16.73
N ALA A 5 20.00 9.39 16.31
CA ALA A 5 20.35 9.10 14.93
C ALA A 5 20.08 7.61 14.65
N ALA A 6 19.12 7.33 13.76
CA ALA A 6 19.02 6.05 13.05
C ALA A 6 18.05 6.15 11.85
N CYS A 7 18.28 7.09 10.93
CA CYS A 7 17.78 6.94 9.56
C CYS A 7 18.73 5.98 8.83
N ASN A 8 18.59 4.67 9.08
CA ASN A 8 19.28 3.65 8.28
C ASN A 8 18.26 2.65 7.72
N ALA A 9 17.35 3.16 6.89
CA ALA A 9 16.63 2.30 5.97
C ALA A 9 17.60 1.97 4.83
N ALA A 10 18.09 0.73 4.81
CA ALA A 10 18.99 0.23 3.78
C ALA A 10 18.43 0.53 2.37
N PRO A 11 19.28 0.87 1.38
CA PRO A 11 18.83 1.00 0.01
C PRO A 11 18.29 -0.37 -0.44
N SER A 12 17.02 -0.40 -0.84
CA SER A 12 16.41 -1.58 -1.44
C SER A 12 17.30 -2.08 -2.58
N ALA A 13 17.79 -3.32 -2.46
CA ALA A 13 18.56 -3.95 -3.51
C ALA A 13 17.82 -3.85 -4.85
N PRO A 14 18.52 -3.65 -5.98
CA PRO A 14 17.87 -3.60 -7.29
C PRO A 14 17.21 -4.95 -7.55
N GLN A 15 15.89 -4.99 -7.43
CA GLN A 15 15.10 -6.14 -7.83
C GLN A 15 15.34 -6.38 -9.33
N LYS A 16 15.71 -7.61 -9.67
CA LYS A 16 15.58 -8.16 -11.04
C LYS A 16 14.24 -7.69 -11.62
N PRO A 17 14.13 -7.36 -12.92
CA PRO A 17 12.84 -7.06 -13.51
C PRO A 17 11.97 -8.31 -13.42
N ASP A 18 11.21 -8.40 -12.34
CA ASP A 18 10.20 -9.42 -12.10
C ASP A 18 9.18 -9.29 -13.23
N GLN A 19 8.84 -10.41 -13.88
CA GLN A 19 7.89 -10.46 -15.00
C GLN A 19 6.43 -10.27 -14.53
N GLY A 20 6.22 -9.50 -13.46
CA GLY A 20 4.93 -9.25 -12.85
C GLY A 20 4.18 -8.09 -13.50
N THR A 21 2.89 -7.96 -13.16
CA THR A 21 2.10 -6.82 -13.60
C THR A 21 2.55 -5.57 -12.83
N PRO A 22 2.92 -4.46 -13.50
CA PRO A 22 3.34 -3.24 -12.83
C PRO A 22 2.17 -2.55 -12.13
N LEU A 23 2.38 -2.23 -10.85
CA LEU A 23 1.38 -1.65 -9.95
C LEU A 23 1.90 -0.40 -9.25
N LEU A 24 0.96 0.46 -8.88
CA LEU A 24 1.15 1.52 -7.93
C LEU A 24 0.50 1.12 -6.60
N ARG A 25 1.30 0.97 -5.56
CA ARG A 25 0.85 0.83 -4.18
C ARG A 25 0.56 2.21 -3.62
N VAL A 26 -0.70 2.52 -3.37
CA VAL A 26 -1.17 3.80 -2.84
C VAL A 26 -1.54 3.62 -1.37
N VAL A 27 -1.07 4.53 -0.51
CA VAL A 27 -1.33 4.50 0.93
C VAL A 27 -2.18 5.70 1.30
N TYR A 28 -3.31 5.43 1.96
CA TYR A 28 -4.15 6.41 2.63
C TYR A 28 -4.02 6.23 4.14
N ARG A 29 -4.10 7.32 4.91
CA ARG A 29 -3.98 7.30 6.37
C ARG A 29 -5.01 8.20 7.04
N ASP A 30 -5.43 7.78 8.22
CA ASP A 30 -6.07 8.62 9.23
C ASP A 30 -5.37 8.41 10.58
N ALA A 31 -5.99 8.85 11.68
CA ALA A 31 -5.40 8.74 13.02
C ALA A 31 -5.32 7.30 13.53
N ASP A 32 -6.16 6.40 13.00
CA ASP A 32 -6.38 5.06 13.56
C ASP A 32 -5.91 3.94 12.64
N ALA A 33 -5.78 4.20 11.33
CA ALA A 33 -5.48 3.18 10.34
C ALA A 33 -4.72 3.67 9.10
N GLU A 34 -4.08 2.71 8.45
CA GLU A 34 -3.56 2.84 7.10
C GLU A 34 -4.38 1.96 6.15
N MET A 35 -4.75 2.50 4.99
CA MET A 35 -5.40 1.75 3.92
C MET A 35 -4.45 1.68 2.72
N VAL A 36 -4.19 0.46 2.24
CA VAL A 36 -3.30 0.19 1.11
C VAL A 36 -4.12 -0.27 -0.07
N LEU A 37 -4.02 0.44 -1.20
CA LEU A 37 -4.67 0.11 -2.46
C LEU A 37 -3.61 -0.21 -3.52
N MET A 38 -3.88 -1.22 -4.34
CA MET A 38 -3.02 -1.61 -5.45
C MET A 38 -3.69 -1.22 -6.76
N VAL A 39 -3.06 -0.32 -7.51
CA VAL A 39 -3.62 0.25 -8.75
C VAL A 39 -2.75 -0.18 -9.93
N PRO A 40 -3.29 -0.86 -10.96
CA PRO A 40 -2.52 -1.16 -12.18
C PRO A 40 -2.03 0.10 -12.87
N GLU A 41 -0.74 0.15 -13.26
CA GLU A 41 -0.19 1.31 -13.99
C GLU A 41 -0.68 1.37 -15.45
N LYS A 42 -1.01 0.22 -16.05
CA LYS A 42 -1.53 0.11 -17.42
C LYS A 42 -2.96 -0.45 -17.39
N GLY A 43 -3.83 0.20 -18.16
CA GLY A 43 -5.28 0.19 -17.98
C GLY A 43 -5.93 -1.18 -17.75
N ARG A 44 -6.89 -1.19 -16.82
CA ARG A 44 -7.90 -2.24 -16.54
C ARG A 44 -7.42 -3.70 -16.60
N ALA A 45 -6.14 -3.98 -16.39
CA ALA A 45 -5.72 -5.35 -16.12
C ALA A 45 -6.44 -5.79 -14.85
N SER A 46 -7.35 -6.76 -14.97
CA SER A 46 -7.96 -7.41 -13.83
C SER A 46 -6.85 -8.17 -13.12
N LEU A 47 -6.28 -7.58 -12.08
CA LEU A 47 -5.34 -8.27 -11.20
C LEU A 47 -6.12 -9.42 -10.57
N ARG A 48 -5.83 -10.64 -11.01
CA ARG A 48 -6.39 -11.85 -10.42
C ARG A 48 -5.44 -12.31 -9.34
N GLY A 49 -5.91 -12.30 -8.09
CA GLY A 49 -5.17 -12.84 -6.95
C GLY A 49 -5.11 -11.88 -5.77
N ASP A 50 -4.73 -12.42 -4.62
CA ASP A 50 -4.65 -11.69 -3.34
C ASP A 50 -3.68 -10.51 -3.36
N CYS A 51 -2.76 -10.46 -4.34
CA CYS A 51 -1.75 -9.39 -4.45
C CYS A 51 -2.35 -7.99 -4.63
N ALA A 52 -3.59 -7.89 -5.10
CA ALA A 52 -4.29 -6.63 -5.35
C ALA A 52 -5.45 -6.37 -4.38
N ALA A 53 -5.64 -7.24 -3.39
CA ALA A 53 -6.69 -7.07 -2.40
C ALA A 53 -6.45 -5.76 -1.61
N PRO A 54 -7.45 -4.86 -1.53
CA PRO A 54 -7.34 -3.68 -0.68
C PRO A 54 -7.18 -4.09 0.78
N LEU A 55 -6.22 -3.50 1.48
CA LEU A 55 -5.95 -3.82 2.88
C LEU A 55 -6.22 -2.62 3.78
N LEU A 56 -6.74 -2.90 4.98
CA LEU A 56 -6.75 -1.97 6.10
C LEU A 56 -5.83 -2.51 7.20
N ILE A 57 -4.95 -1.64 7.70
CA ILE A 57 -3.98 -1.94 8.74
C ILE A 57 -4.30 -1.04 9.93
N ASP A 58 -4.59 -1.63 11.09
CA ASP A 58 -4.78 -0.87 12.33
C ASP A 58 -3.44 -0.29 12.80
N ALA A 59 -3.39 1.02 13.05
CA ALA A 59 -2.14 1.71 13.34
C ALA A 59 -1.54 1.36 14.71
N ARG A 60 -2.35 0.84 15.63
CA ARG A 60 -1.94 0.51 17.01
C ARG A 60 -1.43 -0.91 17.14
N THR A 61 -2.09 -1.84 16.45
CA THR A 61 -1.86 -3.29 16.57
C THR A 61 -1.11 -3.86 15.36
N GLY A 62 -1.08 -3.15 14.24
CA GLY A 62 -0.51 -3.63 12.98
C GLY A 62 -1.32 -4.73 12.31
N GLN A 63 -2.52 -5.07 12.82
CA GLN A 63 -3.34 -6.12 12.21
C GLN A 63 -3.89 -5.66 10.87
N ALA A 64 -3.74 -6.53 9.86
CA ALA A 64 -4.21 -6.31 8.51
C ALA A 64 -5.46 -7.13 8.19
N ARG A 65 -6.42 -6.53 7.47
CA ARG A 65 -7.58 -7.24 6.92
C ARG A 65 -7.90 -6.76 5.51
N VAL A 66 -8.50 -7.64 4.71
CA VAL A 66 -9.02 -7.29 3.39
C VAL A 66 -10.27 -6.42 3.52
N LEU A 67 -10.37 -5.39 2.67
CA LEU A 67 -11.56 -4.56 2.54
C LEU A 67 -12.38 -4.96 1.31
N SER A 68 -13.69 -4.86 1.44
CA SER A 68 -14.59 -4.85 0.29
C SER A 68 -14.49 -3.52 -0.48
N ASN A 69 -14.92 -3.53 -1.75
CA ASN A 69 -14.96 -2.31 -2.56
C ASN A 69 -15.81 -1.19 -1.92
N ALA A 70 -16.93 -1.54 -1.27
CA ALA A 70 -17.80 -0.56 -0.61
C ALA A 70 -17.12 0.11 0.61
N GLU A 71 -16.37 -0.66 1.39
CA GLU A 71 -15.58 -0.12 2.50
C GLU A 71 -14.48 0.81 2.01
N VAL A 72 -13.78 0.43 0.93
CA VAL A 72 -12.75 1.28 0.31
C VAL A 72 -13.35 2.64 -0.09
N GLN A 73 -14.46 2.64 -0.82
CA GLN A 73 -15.11 3.88 -1.25
C GLN A 73 -15.58 4.75 -0.08
N THR A 74 -16.00 4.13 1.02
CA THR A 74 -16.39 4.87 2.23
C THR A 74 -15.18 5.53 2.87
N ARG A 75 -14.07 4.79 3.02
CA ARG A 75 -12.85 5.28 3.67
C ARG A 75 -12.11 6.34 2.87
N LEU A 76 -12.13 6.26 1.54
CA LEU A 76 -11.52 7.27 0.67
C LEU A 76 -12.11 8.68 0.88
N LYS A 77 -13.31 8.80 1.48
CA LYS A 77 -13.93 10.10 1.78
C LYS A 77 -13.34 10.78 3.02
N THR A 78 -12.72 10.02 3.93
CA THR A 78 -12.28 10.52 5.23
C THR A 78 -10.79 10.40 5.46
N MET A 79 -10.11 9.50 4.72
CA MET A 79 -8.67 9.30 4.82
C MET A 79 -7.89 10.22 3.88
N GLN A 80 -6.63 10.50 4.23
CA GLN A 80 -5.73 11.35 3.46
C GLN A 80 -4.71 10.52 2.68
N LEU A 81 -4.38 10.94 1.45
CA LEU A 81 -3.31 10.32 0.68
C LEU A 81 -1.96 10.57 1.38
N ALA A 82 -1.28 9.50 1.79
CA ALA A 82 0.00 9.55 2.48
C ALA A 82 1.20 9.28 1.55
N GLY A 83 0.98 8.55 0.45
CA GLY A 83 2.02 8.30 -0.53
C GLY A 83 1.66 7.25 -1.57
N ALA A 84 2.54 7.10 -2.55
CA ALA A 84 2.43 6.08 -3.57
C ALA A 84 3.82 5.54 -3.95
N THR A 85 3.94 4.24 -4.15
CA THR A 85 5.20 3.58 -4.50
C THR A 85 4.95 2.57 -5.61
N ARG A 86 5.84 2.54 -6.61
CA ARG A 86 5.77 1.56 -7.68
C ARG A 86 6.21 0.19 -7.20
N GLY A 87 5.58 -0.84 -7.73
CA GLY A 87 5.92 -2.23 -7.48
C GLY A 87 5.41 -3.14 -8.60
N VAL A 88 5.50 -4.44 -8.35
CA VAL A 88 5.05 -5.48 -9.26
C VAL A 88 4.23 -6.50 -8.47
N CYS A 89 3.12 -6.98 -9.04
CA CYS A 89 2.48 -8.21 -8.58
C CYS A 89 2.98 -9.37 -9.43
N PRO A 90 3.61 -10.40 -8.83
CA PRO A 90 4.15 -11.55 -9.55
C PRO A 90 3.07 -12.39 -10.23
#